data_AF-A0AAW9QHV9-F1
#
_entry.id   AF-A0AAW9QHV9-F1
#
_cell.length_a   1.000
_cell.length_b   1.000
_cell.length_c   1.000
_cell.angle_alpha   90.00
_cell.angle_beta   90.00
_cell.angle_gamma   90.00
#
_symmetry.space_group_name_H-M   'P 1'
#
loop_
_entity.id
_entity.type
_entity.pdbx_description
1 polymer ?
#
loop_
_entity_poly.entity_id
_entity_poly.type
_entity_poly.pdbx_seq_one_letter_code
_entity_poly.pdbx_strand_id
1 'polypeptide(L)'
;MRSPRFTLRQAALAAAMLAGIGAAPAHAANTLVGFAQLAADTFSPGPTSGQFQSPANGVTPPYVGLQPVQGFSAVLAGPTAGTFYVMPDNGFGNKTNSVDALLRMYAVAPDFRTATGGSGLVRAADYGTGAVRNSFDSSTHITLLDPDGKLGFPIVASGTAYPYGGSGAGSAGIPVDPNIRNGRLLTGGDLDIESVRRDKNGNLWFGEEFGPFLVKTDATGKVLKHEVALPNSLGIGGNPLVQSPQNPTSRAAPATTCAAPTASRAWPSTRPATSFTRCSKAR
;
A
#
# COMPACT_ATOMS: atom_id res chain seq x y z
N MET A 1 47.04 55.14 -55.48
CA MET A 1 47.53 53.75 -55.28
C MET A 1 46.93 53.19 -54.01
N ARG A 2 46.49 51.94 -54.06
CA ARG A 2 45.78 51.19 -53.01
C ARG A 2 46.70 50.74 -51.87
N SER A 3 46.08 50.63 -50.69
CA SER A 3 46.40 49.74 -49.54
C SER A 3 47.53 50.15 -48.56
N PRO A 4 47.51 49.72 -47.27
CA PRO A 4 46.61 48.75 -46.64
C PRO A 4 45.92 49.18 -45.33
N ARG A 5 44.89 48.39 -45.03
CA ARG A 5 44.10 48.32 -43.80
C ARG A 5 44.90 47.63 -42.69
N PHE A 6 44.95 48.23 -41.51
CA PHE A 6 45.15 47.49 -40.26
C PHE A 6 43.80 47.38 -39.54
N THR A 7 43.24 46.17 -39.58
CA THR A 7 42.06 45.75 -38.84
C THR A 7 42.41 45.64 -37.35
N LEU A 8 41.86 46.52 -36.51
CA LEU A 8 41.68 46.20 -35.08
C LEU A 8 40.58 45.14 -34.97
N ARG A 9 40.98 43.87 -35.02
CA ARG A 9 40.25 42.78 -34.37
C ARG A 9 40.72 42.74 -32.93
N GLN A 10 39.83 43.10 -31.99
CA GLN A 10 39.68 42.53 -30.64
C GLN A 10 38.95 43.53 -29.75
N ALA A 11 37.69 43.21 -29.44
CA ALA A 11 36.94 43.56 -28.22
C ALA A 11 35.43 43.61 -28.50
N ALA A 12 34.89 42.55 -29.08
CA ALA A 12 33.44 42.36 -29.16
C ALA A 12 33.10 40.91 -28.80
N LEU A 13 33.55 40.47 -27.63
CA LEU A 13 33.16 39.16 -27.10
C LEU A 13 33.15 39.16 -25.57
N ALA A 14 32.40 40.08 -24.95
CA ALA A 14 32.20 40.07 -23.50
C ALA A 14 30.87 40.68 -23.03
N ALA A 15 29.84 40.74 -23.88
CA ALA A 15 28.56 41.37 -23.50
C ALA A 15 27.30 40.64 -23.99
N ALA A 16 27.36 39.33 -24.26
CA ALA A 16 26.19 38.58 -24.74
C ALA A 16 26.03 37.18 -24.12
N MET A 17 26.51 36.96 -22.89
CA MET A 17 26.26 35.71 -22.14
C MET A 17 25.65 35.96 -20.76
N LEU A 18 24.71 36.89 -20.63
CA LEU A 18 23.89 37.03 -19.40
C LEU A 18 22.38 37.13 -19.66
N ALA A 19 21.93 37.03 -20.90
CA ALA A 19 20.51 37.03 -21.24
C ALA A 19 20.07 35.62 -21.65
N GLY A 20 19.96 34.71 -20.69
CA GLY A 20 19.59 33.32 -20.99
C GLY A 20 19.22 32.42 -19.83
N ILE A 21 19.26 32.90 -18.58
CA ILE A 21 18.57 32.22 -17.49
C ILE A 21 17.11 32.67 -17.58
N GLY A 22 16.38 32.15 -18.56
CA GLY A 22 14.93 32.19 -18.51
C GLY A 22 14.52 31.53 -17.20
N ALA A 23 13.83 32.27 -16.34
CA ALA A 23 13.24 31.69 -15.14
C ALA A 23 12.44 30.46 -15.60
N ALA A 24 12.81 29.27 -15.11
CA ALA A 24 11.98 28.09 -15.30
C ALA A 24 10.56 28.49 -14.88
N PRO A 25 9.52 28.20 -15.68
CA PRO A 25 8.17 28.57 -15.33
C PRO A 25 7.92 28.02 -13.92
N ALA A 26 7.63 28.90 -12.96
CA ALA A 26 7.25 28.47 -11.63
C ALA A 26 6.09 27.49 -11.83
N HIS A 27 6.28 26.23 -11.45
CA HIS A 27 5.20 25.25 -11.49
C HIS A 27 4.03 25.88 -10.76
N ALA A 28 2.87 25.96 -11.41
CA ALA A 28 1.66 26.46 -10.78
C ALA A 28 1.49 25.74 -9.45
N ALA A 29 1.40 26.48 -8.36
CA ALA A 29 1.24 25.90 -7.04
C ALA A 29 -0.05 25.07 -7.06
N ASN A 30 0.05 23.78 -6.72
CA ASN A 30 -1.12 22.95 -6.53
C ASN A 30 -1.94 23.53 -5.37
N THR A 31 -3.21 23.87 -5.61
CA THR A 31 -4.12 24.38 -4.59
C THR A 31 -5.10 23.30 -4.18
N LEU A 32 -5.31 23.16 -2.87
CA LEU A 32 -6.38 22.31 -2.34
C LEU A 32 -7.72 22.98 -2.64
N VAL A 33 -8.49 22.43 -3.58
CA VAL A 33 -9.79 22.99 -3.98
C VAL A 33 -10.96 22.47 -3.16
N GLY A 34 -10.77 21.38 -2.42
CA GLY A 34 -11.74 20.84 -1.47
C GLY A 34 -11.23 19.58 -0.77
N PHE A 35 -11.88 19.19 0.32
CA PHE A 35 -11.51 17.99 1.07
C PHE A 35 -12.73 17.29 1.66
N ALA A 36 -12.61 15.98 1.86
CA ALA A 36 -13.55 15.20 2.64
C ALA A 36 -12.78 14.24 3.53
N GLN A 37 -13.35 13.92 4.69
CA GLN A 37 -12.73 13.05 5.68
C GLN A 37 -13.61 11.83 5.94
N LEU A 38 -12.97 10.67 5.99
CA LEU A 38 -13.55 9.45 6.53
C LEU A 38 -13.16 9.33 8.00
N ALA A 39 -14.11 8.96 8.86
CA ALA A 39 -13.83 8.75 10.28
C ALA A 39 -12.89 7.55 10.46
N ALA A 40 -11.96 7.63 11.42
CA ALA A 40 -10.96 6.59 11.63
C ALA A 40 -11.56 5.26 12.14
N ASP A 41 -12.75 5.31 12.75
CA ASP A 41 -13.54 4.18 13.25
C ASP A 41 -14.61 3.74 12.24
N THR A 42 -14.35 3.92 10.94
CA THR A 42 -15.23 3.41 9.89
C THR A 42 -14.99 1.92 9.66
N PHE A 43 -16.02 1.11 9.83
CA PHE A 43 -15.97 -0.33 9.63
C PHE A 43 -16.97 -0.82 8.59
N SER A 44 -16.65 -1.97 8.00
CA SER A 44 -17.54 -2.78 7.18
C SER A 44 -17.69 -4.18 7.81
N PRO A 45 -18.88 -4.82 7.73
CA PRO A 45 -19.06 -6.19 8.20
C PRO A 45 -18.06 -7.18 7.58
N GLY A 46 -17.61 -8.15 8.37
CA GLY A 46 -16.72 -9.22 7.91
C GLY A 46 -16.24 -10.11 9.06
N PRO A 47 -15.33 -11.07 8.80
CA PRO A 47 -14.58 -11.76 9.85
C PRO A 47 -13.94 -10.79 10.85
N THR A 48 -13.72 -11.23 12.09
CA THR A 48 -12.99 -10.45 13.09
C THR A 48 -11.59 -10.11 12.59
N SER A 49 -11.19 -8.83 12.72
CA SER A 49 -9.85 -8.35 12.36
C SER A 49 -9.11 -7.74 13.54
N GLY A 50 -7.80 -7.50 13.37
CA GLY A 50 -6.97 -6.82 14.36
C GLY A 50 -6.59 -7.70 15.54
N GLN A 51 -6.80 -9.01 15.50
CA GLN A 51 -6.42 -9.93 16.59
C GLN A 51 -4.90 -9.95 16.82
N PHE A 52 -4.15 -9.51 15.82
CA PHE A 52 -2.69 -9.45 15.81
C PHE A 52 -2.15 -8.04 16.09
N GLN A 53 -3.02 -7.10 16.48
CA GLN A 53 -2.70 -5.71 16.81
C GLN A 53 -2.68 -5.44 18.32
N SER A 54 -1.81 -4.53 18.75
CA SER A 54 -1.82 -3.98 20.10
C SER A 54 -2.69 -2.71 20.14
N PRO A 55 -3.33 -2.37 21.27
CA PRO A 55 -4.03 -1.10 21.42
C PRO A 55 -3.10 0.09 21.14
N ALA A 56 -3.59 1.05 20.36
CA ALA A 56 -2.84 2.26 19.99
C ALA A 56 -3.82 3.40 19.68
N ASN A 57 -3.39 4.65 19.89
CA ASN A 57 -4.16 5.85 19.53
C ASN A 57 -5.60 5.88 20.07
N GLY A 58 -5.84 5.29 21.25
CA GLY A 58 -7.17 5.21 21.86
C GLY A 58 -8.11 4.18 21.23
N VAL A 59 -7.62 3.36 20.29
CA VAL A 59 -8.37 2.27 19.64
C VAL A 59 -7.91 0.92 20.20
N THR A 60 -8.86 0.06 20.53
CA THR A 60 -8.62 -1.26 21.14
C THR A 60 -9.15 -2.37 20.23
N PRO A 61 -8.27 -3.07 19.50
CA PRO A 61 -8.62 -4.29 18.78
C PRO A 61 -8.73 -5.50 19.74
N PRO A 62 -9.37 -6.63 19.33
CA PRO A 62 -9.87 -6.93 17.99
C PRO A 62 -11.21 -6.26 17.64
N TYR A 63 -11.46 -6.08 16.35
CA TYR A 63 -12.73 -5.59 15.81
C TYR A 63 -13.64 -6.77 15.49
N VAL A 64 -14.48 -7.15 16.46
CA VAL A 64 -15.33 -8.34 16.38
C VAL A 64 -16.34 -8.23 15.26
N GLY A 65 -16.30 -9.14 14.28
CA GLY A 65 -17.22 -9.15 13.14
C GLY A 65 -17.07 -7.96 12.18
N LEU A 66 -15.94 -7.25 12.24
CA LEU A 66 -15.71 -5.99 11.55
C LEU A 66 -14.35 -5.94 10.88
N GLN A 67 -14.31 -5.24 9.75
CA GLN A 67 -13.10 -4.94 8.97
C GLN A 67 -12.97 -3.42 8.83
N PRO A 68 -11.78 -2.85 9.11
CA PRO A 68 -11.46 -1.45 8.81
C PRO A 68 -11.71 -1.10 7.33
N VAL A 69 -12.15 0.13 7.06
CA VAL A 69 -12.32 0.66 5.70
C VAL A 69 -11.18 1.60 5.31
N GLN A 70 -10.54 2.23 6.28
CA GLN A 70 -9.46 3.21 6.14
C GLN A 70 -8.13 2.61 5.65
N GLY A 71 -7.16 3.48 5.33
CA GLY A 71 -5.82 3.08 4.88
C GLY A 71 -5.64 3.05 3.37
N PHE A 72 -6.29 3.97 2.64
CA PHE A 72 -6.32 3.93 1.16
C PHE A 72 -4.94 4.13 0.51
N SER A 73 -4.50 3.15 -0.27
CA SER A 73 -3.31 3.22 -1.13
C SER A 73 -3.63 3.44 -2.60
N ALA A 74 -4.88 3.22 -3.04
CA ALA A 74 -5.28 3.52 -4.41
C ALA A 74 -6.69 4.11 -4.54
N VAL A 75 -6.88 4.85 -5.63
CA VAL A 75 -8.17 5.45 -6.02
C VAL A 75 -8.41 5.28 -7.51
N LEU A 76 -9.65 4.93 -7.88
CA LEU A 76 -10.16 4.93 -9.24
C LEU A 76 -11.50 5.68 -9.29
N ALA A 77 -11.90 6.14 -10.47
CA ALA A 77 -13.27 6.63 -10.67
C ALA A 77 -14.27 5.51 -10.40
N GLY A 78 -15.33 5.82 -9.66
CA GLY A 78 -16.44 4.93 -9.39
C GLY A 78 -17.41 4.79 -10.57
N PRO A 79 -18.53 4.09 -10.40
CA PRO A 79 -19.49 3.82 -11.47
C PRO A 79 -20.27 5.07 -11.91
N THR A 80 -20.35 6.10 -11.06
CA THR A 80 -21.01 7.38 -11.37
C THR A 80 -20.12 8.58 -11.00
N ALA A 81 -20.34 9.72 -11.66
CA ALA A 81 -19.60 10.93 -11.37
C ALA A 81 -19.71 11.32 -9.88
N GLY A 82 -18.58 11.68 -9.26
CA GLY A 82 -18.52 12.01 -7.84
C GLY A 82 -18.37 10.81 -6.91
N THR A 83 -18.37 9.58 -7.43
CA THR A 83 -18.03 8.36 -6.67
C THR A 83 -16.65 7.86 -7.04
N PHE A 84 -16.03 7.14 -6.11
CA PHE A 84 -14.68 6.62 -6.25
C PHE A 84 -14.61 5.19 -5.74
N TYR A 85 -13.83 4.35 -6.40
CA TYR A 85 -13.32 3.14 -5.77
C TYR A 85 -12.04 3.46 -5.02
N VAL A 86 -11.95 3.01 -3.79
CA VAL A 86 -10.80 3.18 -2.91
C VAL A 86 -10.35 1.82 -2.40
N MET A 87 -9.06 1.63 -2.27
CA MET A 87 -8.45 0.36 -1.92
C MET A 87 -7.51 0.57 -0.74
N PRO A 88 -7.84 0.02 0.44
CA PRO A 88 -6.89 -0.09 1.54
C PRO A 88 -5.67 -0.92 1.14
N ASP A 89 -4.54 -0.65 1.80
CA ASP A 89 -3.33 -1.48 1.76
C ASP A 89 -3.56 -2.84 2.47
N ASN A 90 -2.48 -3.49 2.93
CA ASN A 90 -2.59 -4.71 3.73
C ASN A 90 -3.39 -4.53 5.05
N GLY A 91 -3.74 -3.31 5.47
CA GLY A 91 -4.67 -3.01 6.54
C GLY A 91 -3.99 -2.57 7.84
N PHE A 92 -2.86 -3.17 8.24
CA PHE A 92 -2.18 -2.82 9.49
C PHE A 92 -0.66 -2.61 9.38
N GLY A 93 -0.16 -2.41 8.17
CA GLY A 93 1.17 -1.91 7.87
C GLY A 93 2.28 -2.96 7.82
N ASN A 94 2.03 -4.22 8.19
CA ASN A 94 2.96 -5.30 7.88
C ASN A 94 2.28 -6.67 7.72
N LYS A 95 3.01 -7.60 7.09
CA LYS A 95 2.54 -8.97 6.85
C LYS A 95 2.08 -9.71 8.11
N THR A 96 2.83 -9.61 9.20
CA THR A 96 2.60 -10.46 10.40
C THR A 96 1.38 -10.07 11.20
N ASN A 97 0.99 -8.79 11.13
CA ASN A 97 -0.11 -8.24 11.91
C ASN A 97 -1.39 -8.02 11.06
N SER A 98 -1.32 -8.34 9.76
CA SER A 98 -2.39 -8.14 8.76
C SER A 98 -3.06 -9.41 8.26
N VAL A 99 -2.80 -10.55 8.90
CA VAL A 99 -3.31 -11.86 8.48
C VAL A 99 -4.82 -12.01 8.56
N ASP A 100 -5.52 -11.17 9.33
CA ASP A 100 -6.98 -11.15 9.48
C ASP A 100 -7.65 -9.88 8.90
N ALA A 101 -6.88 -9.06 8.17
CA ALA A 101 -7.39 -7.93 7.40
C ALA A 101 -7.74 -8.39 5.98
N LEU A 102 -9.03 -8.36 5.61
CA LEU A 102 -9.46 -8.73 4.26
C LEU A 102 -9.01 -7.69 3.24
N LEU A 103 -8.43 -8.14 2.13
CA LEU A 103 -8.14 -7.27 0.99
C LEU A 103 -9.43 -6.94 0.26
N ARG A 104 -9.78 -5.65 0.22
CA ARG A 104 -11.06 -5.16 -0.31
C ARG A 104 -10.86 -3.93 -1.17
N MET A 105 -11.81 -3.68 -2.06
CA MET A 105 -12.00 -2.36 -2.65
C MET A 105 -13.40 -1.88 -2.29
N TYR A 106 -13.49 -0.67 -1.74
CA TYR A 106 -14.74 -0.03 -1.34
C TYR A 106 -15.14 1.03 -2.35
N ALA A 107 -16.44 1.29 -2.49
CA ALA A 107 -16.95 2.45 -3.19
C ALA A 107 -17.36 3.54 -2.19
N VAL A 108 -16.97 4.77 -2.47
CA VAL A 108 -17.24 5.95 -1.63
C VAL A 108 -17.78 7.11 -2.45
N ALA A 109 -18.58 7.93 -1.80
CA ALA A 109 -19.12 9.19 -2.30
C ALA A 109 -18.70 10.32 -1.35
N PRO A 110 -17.58 11.01 -1.62
CA PRO A 110 -17.16 12.19 -0.88
C PRO A 110 -18.04 13.39 -1.22
N ASP A 111 -18.54 14.08 -0.20
CA ASP A 111 -19.09 15.43 -0.33
C ASP A 111 -18.00 16.43 0.09
N PHE A 112 -17.27 16.94 -0.90
CA PHE A 112 -16.10 17.80 -0.65
C PHE A 112 -16.49 19.14 -0.03
N ARG A 113 -15.88 19.46 1.10
CA ARG A 113 -15.89 20.81 1.67
C ARG A 113 -15.00 21.72 0.85
N THR A 114 -15.59 22.76 0.31
CA THR A 114 -14.96 23.81 -0.49
C THR A 114 -15.15 25.18 0.19
N ALA A 115 -14.62 26.25 -0.41
CA ALA A 115 -14.87 27.61 0.05
C ALA A 115 -16.36 28.01 0.03
N THR A 116 -17.18 27.35 -0.80
CA THR A 116 -18.59 27.71 -1.01
C THR A 116 -19.58 26.73 -0.39
N GLY A 117 -19.11 25.71 0.34
CA GLY A 117 -19.97 24.73 1.01
C GLY A 117 -19.50 23.28 0.84
N GLY A 118 -20.36 22.33 1.22
CA GLY A 118 -20.07 20.89 1.27
C GLY A 118 -19.77 20.40 2.68
N SER A 119 -20.28 19.22 3.04
CA SER A 119 -20.17 18.69 4.41
C SER A 119 -18.75 18.27 4.77
N GLY A 120 -17.90 17.94 3.80
CA GLY A 120 -16.57 17.38 4.01
C GLY A 120 -16.60 15.95 4.55
N LEU A 121 -17.70 15.23 4.34
CA LEU A 121 -17.87 13.85 4.80
C LEU A 121 -17.69 12.87 3.64
N VAL A 122 -17.12 11.72 3.93
CA VAL A 122 -17.10 10.57 3.01
C VAL A 122 -18.25 9.64 3.38
N ARG A 123 -19.13 9.33 2.43
CA ARG A 123 -20.19 8.32 2.58
C ARG A 123 -19.84 7.05 1.82
N ALA A 124 -20.36 5.92 2.27
CA ALA A 124 -20.32 4.70 1.48
C ALA A 124 -21.16 4.85 0.20
N ALA A 125 -20.78 4.15 -0.86
CA ALA A 125 -21.54 4.05 -2.09
C ALA A 125 -21.68 2.59 -2.49
N ASP A 126 -22.75 2.26 -3.20
CA ASP A 126 -22.92 0.95 -3.83
C ASP A 126 -21.83 0.72 -4.88
N TYR A 127 -21.19 -0.45 -4.85
CA TYR A 127 -20.03 -0.74 -5.68
C TYR A 127 -20.38 -0.81 -7.17
N GLY A 128 -21.58 -1.30 -7.51
CA GLY A 128 -22.01 -1.46 -8.89
C GLY A 128 -22.65 -0.20 -9.47
N THR A 129 -23.44 0.52 -8.66
CA THR A 129 -24.31 1.61 -9.12
C THR A 129 -23.86 3.00 -8.68
N GLY A 130 -23.03 3.10 -7.64
CA GLY A 130 -22.60 4.38 -7.06
C GLY A 130 -23.68 5.07 -6.23
N ALA A 131 -24.82 4.42 -6.00
CA ALA A 131 -25.86 4.96 -5.14
C ALA A 131 -25.32 5.15 -3.71
N VAL A 132 -25.49 6.34 -3.15
CA VAL A 132 -25.04 6.67 -1.79
C VAL A 132 -25.72 5.76 -0.77
N ARG A 133 -24.95 5.21 0.16
CA ARG A 133 -25.40 4.36 1.26
C ARG A 133 -25.21 5.05 2.61
N ASN A 134 -25.90 4.53 3.63
CA ASN A 134 -25.80 5.03 5.00
C ASN A 134 -24.67 4.36 5.79
N SER A 135 -24.19 3.20 5.33
CA SER A 135 -23.15 2.40 5.97
C SER A 135 -22.40 1.59 4.92
N PHE A 136 -21.19 1.12 5.28
CA PHE A 136 -20.51 0.10 4.50
C PHE A 136 -21.13 -1.26 4.79
N ASP A 137 -21.45 -1.99 3.74
CA ASP A 137 -22.02 -3.34 3.78
C ASP A 137 -21.55 -4.15 2.55
N SER A 138 -22.11 -5.35 2.36
CA SER A 138 -21.72 -6.22 1.26
C SER A 138 -21.92 -5.62 -0.14
N SER A 139 -22.85 -4.67 -0.30
CA SER A 139 -23.09 -3.97 -1.57
C SER A 139 -22.07 -2.89 -1.89
N THR A 140 -21.27 -2.46 -0.90
CA THR A 140 -20.37 -1.30 -1.02
C THR A 140 -18.93 -1.66 -1.40
N HIS A 141 -18.64 -2.94 -1.60
CA HIS A 141 -17.29 -3.42 -1.81
C HIS A 141 -17.21 -4.71 -2.62
N ILE A 142 -16.01 -4.99 -3.12
CA ILE A 142 -15.57 -6.35 -3.46
C ILE A 142 -14.51 -6.81 -2.46
N THR A 143 -14.39 -8.11 -2.27
CA THR A 143 -13.31 -8.74 -1.49
C THR A 143 -12.47 -9.58 -2.43
N LEU A 144 -11.15 -9.46 -2.37
CA LEU A 144 -10.25 -10.23 -3.22
C LEU A 144 -10.21 -11.69 -2.74
N LEU A 145 -10.20 -12.62 -3.68
CA LEU A 145 -10.25 -14.05 -3.40
C LEU A 145 -9.54 -14.87 -4.47
N ASP A 146 -8.96 -16.00 -4.06
CA ASP A 146 -8.33 -16.96 -4.96
C ASP A 146 -8.98 -18.36 -4.85
N PRO A 147 -10.28 -18.49 -5.20
CA PRO A 147 -11.04 -19.74 -5.03
C PRO A 147 -10.49 -20.89 -5.88
N ASP A 148 -9.79 -20.58 -6.98
CA ASP A 148 -9.26 -21.57 -7.92
C ASP A 148 -7.78 -21.90 -7.67
N GLY A 149 -7.16 -21.34 -6.62
CA GLY A 149 -5.76 -21.61 -6.27
C GLY A 149 -4.77 -21.19 -7.35
N LYS A 150 -4.94 -19.99 -7.93
CA LYS A 150 -4.14 -19.47 -9.02
C LYS A 150 -2.82 -18.85 -8.56
N LEU A 151 -2.73 -18.34 -7.33
CA LEU A 151 -1.49 -17.77 -6.81
C LEU A 151 -0.45 -18.87 -6.58
N GLY A 152 0.82 -18.57 -6.89
CA GLY A 152 1.93 -19.52 -6.84
C GLY A 152 2.43 -19.89 -5.44
N PHE A 153 1.83 -19.33 -4.39
CA PHE A 153 2.28 -19.48 -3.01
C PHE A 153 1.11 -19.76 -2.05
N PRO A 154 1.39 -20.36 -0.87
CA PRO A 154 0.36 -20.58 0.14
C PRO A 154 -0.23 -19.26 0.64
N ILE A 155 -1.56 -19.20 0.71
CA ILE A 155 -2.31 -18.09 1.30
C ILE A 155 -2.83 -18.46 2.70
N VAL A 156 -3.15 -17.47 3.52
CA VAL A 156 -3.70 -17.61 4.88
C VAL A 156 -4.90 -18.56 4.90
N ALA A 157 -5.80 -18.45 3.92
CA ALA A 157 -6.98 -19.30 3.80
C ALA A 157 -6.67 -20.81 3.65
N SER A 158 -5.43 -21.18 3.29
CA SER A 158 -5.02 -22.59 3.19
C SER A 158 -4.66 -23.21 4.54
N GLY A 159 -4.41 -22.38 5.57
CA GLY A 159 -4.11 -22.81 6.92
C GLY A 159 -5.35 -23.13 7.74
N THR A 160 -5.17 -23.92 8.80
CA THR A 160 -6.19 -24.13 9.85
C THR A 160 -6.12 -23.09 10.95
N ALA A 161 -4.95 -22.49 11.15
CA ALA A 161 -4.68 -21.39 12.08
C ALA A 161 -3.89 -20.29 11.38
N TYR A 162 -4.04 -19.05 11.84
CA TYR A 162 -3.28 -17.92 11.31
C TYR A 162 -1.77 -18.15 11.51
N PRO A 163 -0.91 -17.81 10.52
CA PRO A 163 0.48 -18.26 10.48
C PRO A 163 1.44 -17.49 11.40
N TYR A 164 1.01 -16.41 12.06
CA TYR A 164 1.86 -15.57 12.90
C TYR A 164 1.25 -15.36 14.29
N GLY A 165 2.11 -15.26 15.31
CA GLY A 165 1.77 -14.59 16.56
C GLY A 165 2.08 -13.11 16.37
N GLY A 166 1.07 -12.25 16.43
CA GLY A 166 1.21 -10.82 16.20
C GLY A 166 1.88 -10.11 17.38
N SER A 167 1.89 -8.78 17.37
CA SER A 167 2.25 -7.98 18.56
C SER A 167 1.07 -7.76 19.52
N GLY A 168 -0.15 -8.11 19.09
CA GLY A 168 -1.38 -8.04 19.88
C GLY A 168 -1.59 -9.19 20.87
N ALA A 169 -2.75 -9.21 21.52
CA ALA A 169 -3.14 -10.28 22.45
C ALA A 169 -3.37 -11.66 21.75
N GLY A 170 -3.23 -11.72 20.43
CA GLY A 170 -3.38 -12.94 19.65
C GLY A 170 -2.23 -13.92 19.84
N SER A 171 -2.42 -14.88 20.74
CA SER A 171 -1.58 -16.07 20.88
C SER A 171 -1.45 -16.82 19.56
N ALA A 172 -0.32 -17.49 19.33
CA ALA A 172 -0.19 -18.47 18.26
C ALA A 172 -1.33 -19.52 18.36
N GLY A 173 -1.90 -19.91 17.21
CA GLY A 173 -2.93 -20.96 17.14
C GLY A 173 -4.38 -20.49 17.05
N ILE A 174 -4.65 -19.20 16.83
CA ILE A 174 -6.01 -18.73 16.50
C ILE A 174 -6.47 -19.38 15.19
N PRO A 175 -7.63 -20.08 15.15
CA PRO A 175 -8.17 -20.63 13.93
C PRO A 175 -8.43 -19.56 12.87
N VAL A 176 -8.10 -19.84 11.60
CA VAL A 176 -8.50 -18.95 10.50
C VAL A 176 -10.02 -18.96 10.39
N ASP A 177 -10.62 -17.77 10.24
CA ASP A 177 -12.08 -17.63 10.15
C ASP A 177 -12.66 -18.54 9.03
N PRO A 178 -13.76 -19.27 9.29
CA PRO A 178 -14.35 -20.16 8.30
C PRO A 178 -14.68 -19.48 6.97
N ASN A 179 -15.09 -18.21 6.96
CA ASN A 179 -15.39 -17.49 5.73
C ASN A 179 -14.13 -17.25 4.88
N ILE A 180 -13.00 -16.92 5.53
CA ILE A 180 -11.70 -16.77 4.86
C ILE A 180 -11.29 -18.09 4.22
N ARG A 181 -11.38 -19.19 4.97
CA ARG A 181 -11.01 -20.53 4.49
C ARG A 181 -11.91 -21.01 3.35
N ASN A 182 -13.24 -20.95 3.55
CA ASN A 182 -14.21 -21.48 2.61
C ASN A 182 -14.23 -20.68 1.29
N GLY A 183 -14.09 -19.35 1.36
CA GLY A 183 -14.05 -18.49 0.18
C GLY A 183 -12.67 -18.37 -0.47
N ARG A 184 -11.62 -18.88 0.18
CA ARG A 184 -10.21 -18.58 -0.15
C ARG A 184 -9.98 -17.08 -0.29
N LEU A 185 -10.50 -16.32 0.67
CA LEU A 185 -10.38 -14.86 0.71
C LEU A 185 -8.91 -14.47 0.97
N LEU A 186 -8.45 -13.43 0.29
CA LEU A 186 -7.10 -12.91 0.47
C LEU A 186 -7.04 -11.90 1.61
N THR A 187 -5.96 -11.95 2.37
CA THR A 187 -5.73 -11.04 3.50
C THR A 187 -4.44 -10.24 3.32
N GLY A 188 -4.23 -9.21 4.14
CA GLY A 188 -2.97 -8.47 4.19
C GLY A 188 -1.76 -9.31 4.61
N GLY A 189 -1.97 -10.54 5.08
CA GLY A 189 -0.92 -11.54 5.25
C GLY A 189 -0.44 -12.16 3.94
N ASP A 190 -1.25 -12.12 2.88
CA ASP A 190 -0.98 -12.74 1.58
C ASP A 190 -0.31 -11.77 0.62
N LEU A 191 -0.87 -10.57 0.49
CA LEU A 191 -0.43 -9.53 -0.44
C LEU A 191 -0.46 -8.16 0.25
N ASP A 192 0.44 -7.28 -0.20
CA ASP A 192 0.49 -5.88 0.21
C ASP A 192 0.18 -4.98 -0.96
N ILE A 193 -1.11 -4.82 -1.26
CA ILE A 193 -1.58 -4.14 -2.47
C ILE A 193 -1.42 -2.63 -2.32
N GLU A 194 -0.66 -2.02 -3.20
CA GLU A 194 -0.32 -0.58 -3.11
C GLU A 194 -0.81 0.22 -4.32
N SER A 195 -1.33 -0.47 -5.33
CA SER A 195 -1.89 0.18 -6.51
C SER A 195 -2.93 -0.70 -7.19
N VAL A 196 -3.87 -0.07 -7.91
CA VAL A 196 -4.82 -0.77 -8.76
C VAL A 196 -5.07 -0.01 -10.07
N ARG A 197 -5.23 -0.76 -11.15
CA ARG A 197 -5.70 -0.27 -12.46
C ARG A 197 -6.75 -1.20 -13.03
N ARG A 198 -7.69 -0.63 -13.78
CA ARG A 198 -8.72 -1.38 -14.53
C ARG A 198 -8.33 -1.47 -16.00
N ASP A 199 -8.33 -2.67 -16.57
CA ASP A 199 -8.08 -2.88 -18.00
C ASP A 199 -9.35 -2.69 -18.86
N LYS A 200 -9.18 -2.68 -20.19
CA LYS A 200 -10.28 -2.48 -21.15
C LYS A 200 -11.39 -3.54 -21.08
N ASN A 201 -11.11 -4.71 -20.50
CA ASN A 201 -12.09 -5.78 -20.33
C ASN A 201 -12.73 -5.73 -18.93
N GLY A 202 -12.42 -4.70 -18.14
CA GLY A 202 -12.94 -4.50 -16.80
C GLY A 202 -12.21 -5.27 -15.70
N ASN A 203 -11.14 -6.01 -16.02
CA ASN A 203 -10.34 -6.71 -15.00
C ASN A 203 -9.52 -5.72 -14.18
N LEU A 204 -9.19 -6.11 -12.96
CA LEU A 204 -8.35 -5.32 -12.06
C LEU A 204 -6.94 -5.89 -12.03
N TRP A 205 -5.97 -4.98 -12.01
CA TRP A 205 -4.55 -5.27 -11.91
C TRP A 205 -3.99 -4.56 -10.69
N PHE A 206 -3.49 -5.34 -9.76
CA PHE A 206 -2.90 -4.86 -8.51
C PHE A 206 -1.39 -4.96 -8.59
N GLY A 207 -0.70 -3.89 -8.23
CA GLY A 207 0.71 -3.97 -7.88
C GLY A 207 0.82 -4.21 -6.38
N GLU A 208 1.57 -5.22 -5.97
CA GLU A 208 1.81 -5.49 -4.55
C GLU A 208 3.31 -5.40 -4.20
N GLU A 209 3.61 -5.14 -2.93
CA GLU A 209 4.97 -4.86 -2.44
C GLU A 209 5.76 -6.12 -2.02
N PHE A 210 5.09 -7.17 -1.53
CA PHE A 210 5.78 -8.34 -1.00
C PHE A 210 6.60 -9.09 -2.07
N GLY A 211 6.06 -9.29 -3.27
CA GLY A 211 6.71 -9.93 -4.40
C GLY A 211 7.94 -9.17 -4.83
N PRO A 212 7.83 -7.95 -5.38
CA PRO A 212 6.64 -7.35 -5.98
C PRO A 212 6.17 -8.11 -7.23
N PHE A 213 4.86 -8.23 -7.39
CA PHE A 213 4.18 -8.87 -8.50
C PHE A 213 3.12 -7.95 -9.13
N LEU A 214 2.58 -8.39 -10.27
CA LEU A 214 1.27 -7.95 -10.74
C LEU A 214 0.27 -9.08 -10.53
N VAL A 215 -0.79 -8.82 -9.76
CA VAL A 215 -1.90 -9.74 -9.53
C VAL A 215 -3.09 -9.29 -10.37
N LYS A 216 -3.69 -10.22 -11.12
CA LYS A 216 -4.87 -9.95 -11.96
C LYS A 216 -6.12 -10.61 -11.40
N THR A 217 -7.18 -9.83 -11.21
CA THR A 217 -8.51 -10.34 -10.88
C THR A 217 -9.54 -9.96 -11.94
N ASP A 218 -10.69 -10.63 -11.95
CA ASP A 218 -11.87 -10.07 -12.62
C ASP A 218 -12.44 -8.88 -11.83
N ALA A 219 -13.53 -8.29 -12.35
CA ALA A 219 -14.19 -7.15 -11.73
C ALA A 219 -14.80 -7.44 -10.35
N THR A 220 -14.94 -8.72 -9.96
CA THR A 220 -15.47 -9.14 -8.66
C THR A 220 -14.38 -9.39 -7.61
N GLY A 221 -13.11 -9.32 -8.00
CA GLY A 221 -11.97 -9.58 -7.12
C GLY A 221 -11.44 -11.01 -7.16
N LYS A 222 -11.99 -11.89 -8.02
CA LYS A 222 -11.48 -13.26 -8.18
C LYS A 222 -10.17 -13.28 -8.97
N VAL A 223 -9.11 -13.85 -8.40
CA VAL A 223 -7.81 -14.02 -9.09
C VAL A 223 -7.98 -14.89 -10.33
N LEU A 224 -7.44 -14.42 -11.46
CA LEU A 224 -7.61 -15.05 -12.77
C LEU A 224 -6.45 -15.98 -13.15
N LYS A 225 -5.24 -15.67 -12.69
CA LYS A 225 -4.02 -16.37 -13.09
C LYS A 225 -2.90 -16.15 -12.07
N HIS A 226 -1.85 -16.92 -12.26
CA HIS A 226 -0.58 -16.75 -11.54
C HIS A 226 -0.10 -15.30 -11.60
N GLU A 227 0.43 -14.83 -10.47
CA GLU A 227 1.05 -13.53 -10.33
C GLU A 227 2.23 -13.38 -11.31
N VAL A 228 2.44 -12.16 -11.80
CA VAL A 228 3.54 -11.86 -12.72
C VAL A 228 4.68 -11.24 -11.93
N ALA A 229 5.79 -11.95 -11.79
CA ALA A 229 6.97 -11.44 -11.11
C ALA A 229 7.68 -10.33 -11.88
N LEU A 230 8.25 -9.38 -11.13
CA LEU A 230 9.01 -8.27 -11.69
C LEU A 230 10.45 -8.70 -12.00
N PRO A 231 10.88 -8.74 -13.29
CA PRO A 231 12.26 -9.04 -13.63
C PRO A 231 13.22 -7.94 -13.18
N ASN A 232 14.40 -8.32 -12.71
CA ASN A 232 15.49 -7.40 -12.38
C ASN A 232 16.27 -6.99 -13.65
N SER A 233 15.63 -6.25 -14.55
CA SER A 233 16.23 -5.83 -15.83
C SER A 233 17.43 -4.90 -15.68
N LEU A 234 17.58 -4.25 -14.52
CA LEU A 234 18.72 -3.38 -14.20
C LEU A 234 19.92 -4.15 -13.64
N GLY A 235 19.80 -5.45 -13.36
CA GLY A 235 20.89 -6.27 -12.84
C GLY A 235 21.39 -5.81 -11.45
N ILE A 236 20.52 -5.23 -10.62
CA ILE A 236 20.90 -4.79 -9.28
C ILE A 236 21.06 -6.02 -8.38
N GLY A 237 22.30 -6.36 -8.02
CA GLY A 237 22.59 -7.58 -7.26
C GLY A 237 22.56 -8.86 -8.10
N GLY A 238 22.48 -10.02 -7.46
CA GLY A 238 22.54 -11.33 -8.15
C GLY A 238 21.19 -12.02 -8.38
N ASN A 239 20.09 -11.43 -7.90
CA ASN A 239 18.76 -12.02 -8.03
C ASN A 239 18.15 -11.68 -9.40
N PRO A 240 17.67 -12.66 -10.19
CA PRO A 240 17.02 -12.39 -11.48
C PRO A 240 15.67 -11.66 -11.35
N LEU A 241 15.06 -11.65 -10.17
CA LEU A 241 13.82 -10.97 -9.87
C LEU A 241 14.05 -9.83 -8.88
N VAL A 242 13.22 -8.79 -8.96
CA VAL A 242 13.08 -7.84 -7.86
C VAL A 242 12.33 -8.56 -6.75
N GLN A 243 12.89 -8.60 -5.55
CA GLN A 243 12.26 -9.23 -4.39
C GLN A 243 12.39 -8.39 -3.13
N SER A 244 11.30 -8.25 -2.37
CA SER A 244 11.36 -7.68 -1.03
C SER A 244 11.71 -8.77 0.01
N PRO A 245 12.15 -8.39 1.22
CA PRO A 245 12.39 -9.36 2.31
C PRO A 245 11.15 -10.16 2.72
N GLN A 246 9.95 -9.70 2.38
CA GLN A 246 8.68 -10.36 2.72
C GLN A 246 8.14 -11.25 1.58
N ASN A 247 8.91 -11.40 0.49
CA ASN A 247 8.52 -12.19 -0.66
C ASN A 247 8.14 -13.63 -0.25
N PRO A 248 6.95 -14.13 -0.63
CA PRO A 248 6.46 -15.44 -0.18
C PRO A 248 7.25 -16.64 -0.74
N THR A 249 8.03 -16.44 -1.80
CA THR A 249 8.90 -17.46 -2.40
C THR A 249 10.35 -17.39 -1.91
N SER A 250 10.71 -16.31 -1.20
CA SER A 250 12.03 -16.22 -0.59
C SER A 250 12.10 -17.27 0.52
N ARG A 251 13.07 -18.19 0.46
CA ARG A 251 13.41 -19.01 1.61
C ARG A 251 13.88 -18.05 2.70
N ALA A 252 13.00 -17.71 3.64
CA ALA A 252 13.42 -17.06 4.86
C ALA A 252 14.53 -17.93 5.47
N ALA A 253 15.74 -17.38 5.59
CA ALA A 253 16.66 -17.92 6.57
C ALA A 253 15.91 -17.91 7.91
N PRO A 254 15.91 -19.00 8.70
CA PRO A 254 15.20 -19.03 9.96
C PRO A 254 15.64 -17.79 10.76
N ALA A 255 14.65 -17.03 11.25
CA ALA A 255 14.89 -15.81 12.00
C ALA A 255 15.89 -16.14 13.11
N THR A 256 17.14 -15.71 12.92
CA THR A 256 18.10 -15.76 14.01
C THR A 256 17.59 -14.74 14.98
N THR A 257 17.17 -15.20 16.15
CA THR A 257 16.75 -14.34 17.26
C THR A 257 17.94 -13.47 17.67
N CYS A 258 18.09 -12.31 17.04
CA CYS A 258 18.84 -11.24 17.65
C CYS A 258 18.00 -10.75 18.81
N ALA A 259 18.30 -11.25 20.01
CA ALA A 259 17.76 -10.73 21.25
C ALA A 259 17.99 -9.21 21.26
N ALA A 260 16.89 -8.44 21.32
CA ALA A 260 16.98 -7.02 21.56
C ALA A 260 17.69 -6.82 22.91
N PRO A 261 18.69 -5.92 23.01
CA PRO A 261 19.28 -5.62 24.30
C PRO A 261 18.20 -5.06 25.22
N THR A 262 18.10 -5.62 26.43
CA THR A 262 17.25 -5.10 27.50
C THR A 262 17.68 -3.67 27.79
N ALA A 263 16.85 -2.71 27.39
CA ALA A 263 17.04 -1.31 27.73
C ALA A 263 16.78 -1.13 29.23
N SER A 264 17.84 -1.20 30.03
CA SER A 264 17.84 -0.65 31.38
C SER A 264 18.77 0.55 31.42
N ARG A 265 18.23 1.65 31.97
CA ARG A 265 18.83 2.95 32.29
C ARG A 265 18.64 4.11 31.31
N ALA A 266 18.09 5.16 31.92
CA ALA A 266 17.93 6.51 31.43
C ALA A 266 19.24 7.12 30.91
N TRP A 267 19.12 7.91 29.85
CA TRP A 267 20.17 8.80 29.36
C TRP A 267 20.38 9.97 30.33
N PRO A 268 21.63 10.43 30.50
CA PRO A 268 21.92 11.76 29.96
C PRO A 268 23.22 11.85 29.15
N SER A 269 23.21 12.89 28.31
CA SER A 269 24.19 13.39 27.33
C SER A 269 25.70 13.18 27.60
N THR A 270 26.44 12.70 26.59
CA THR A 270 27.59 13.40 25.94
C THR A 270 28.31 12.50 24.88
N ARG A 271 28.34 12.98 23.61
CA ARG A 271 29.18 12.64 22.42
C ARG A 271 29.34 11.17 21.92
N PRO A 272 29.54 10.94 20.60
CA PRO A 272 29.32 9.63 19.99
C PRO A 272 30.58 8.76 19.96
N ALA A 273 30.46 7.50 20.38
CA ALA A 273 31.43 6.45 20.06
C ALA A 273 30.82 5.54 18.99
N THR A 274 31.40 5.57 17.79
CA THR A 274 31.15 4.60 16.73
C THR A 274 31.71 3.25 17.14
N SER A 275 30.85 2.26 17.37
CA SER A 275 31.23 0.84 17.36
C SER A 275 30.35 0.08 16.38
N PHE A 276 30.94 -0.36 15.27
CA PHE A 276 30.33 -1.36 14.39
C PHE A 276 30.68 -2.74 14.93
N THR A 277 29.69 -3.47 15.44
CA THR A 277 29.86 -4.89 15.75
C THR A 277 29.65 -5.70 14.46
N ARG A 278 30.72 -6.31 13.93
CA ARG A 278 30.64 -7.30 12.84
C ARG A 278 29.91 -8.55 13.34
N CYS A 279 28.85 -8.94 12.66
CA CYS A 279 28.36 -10.33 12.71
C CYS A 279 29.32 -11.22 11.90
N SER A 280 29.97 -12.18 12.55
CA SER A 280 30.72 -13.24 11.89
C SER A 280 29.75 -14.31 11.35
N LYS A 281 29.97 -14.73 10.10
CA LYS A 281 29.34 -15.93 9.52
C LYS A 281 29.94 -17.16 10.20
N ALA A 282 29.08 -18.04 10.75
CA ALA A 282 29.45 -19.44 10.96
C ALA A 282 29.51 -20.15 9.58
N ARG A 283 30.48 -21.05 9.41
CA ARG A 283 30.72 -21.82 8.18
C ARG A 283 29.60 -22.82 7.90
#